data_AF-A0A970RLD3-F1
#
_entry.id   AF-A0A970RLD3-F1
#
_cell.length_a   1.000
_cell.length_b   1.000
_cell.length_c   1.000
_cell.angle_alpha   90.00
_cell.angle_beta   90.00
_cell.angle_gamma   90.00
#
_symmetry.space_group_name_H-M   'P 1'
#
loop_
_entity.id
_entity.type
_entity.pdbx_description
1 polymer ?
#
loop_
_entity_poly.entity_id
_entity_poly.type
_entity_poly.pdbx_seq_one_letter_code
_entity_poly.pdbx_strand_id
1 'polypeptide(L)'
;MKNIAAVLILIGLFFALSIPGDAADVKELVREANTLFRSADKDFMSGKLENAWETVQKAKEKIGEAKTADPNNNQALSLEKRIDQLAGKIEKRRAGSSGSGSPSSKPSQPASGEKPKRLPATAGRYLMETDRALKKAEMLLGPDREKQDPARLSLRVREAVTPAEENMGKLLAEFPDFADHPDVTPKRARLEAAMKELETLEGSASASAAEADAAKAAREAESGKWLKILRPFVASKTNMEDAPFIDPEKEMISYAGFDIEVEELAKRHRIHGEAAAALLEYRKAGVTEPVELLTETEKEIERRLKSFSENLEGLGRYALDDADSQL
;
A
#
# COMPACT_ATOMS: atom_id res chain seq x y z
N MET A 1 47.88 -2.57 53.66
CA MET A 1 47.25 -2.40 52.34
C MET A 1 48.10 -3.08 51.28
N LYS A 2 48.15 -4.41 51.33
CA LYS A 2 48.51 -5.29 50.22
C LYS A 2 47.17 -5.64 49.54
N ASN A 3 47.15 -5.92 48.24
CA ASN A 3 46.00 -6.44 47.47
C ASN A 3 45.22 -5.45 46.57
N ILE A 4 45.88 -4.50 45.89
CA ILE A 4 45.24 -3.78 44.76
C ILE A 4 46.03 -3.90 43.45
N ALA A 5 47.33 -4.20 43.49
CA ALA A 5 48.16 -4.28 42.28
C ALA A 5 48.02 -5.60 41.47
N ALA A 6 47.36 -6.64 42.00
CA ALA A 6 47.25 -7.95 41.33
C ALA A 6 45.97 -8.11 40.47
N VAL A 7 45.00 -7.21 40.57
CA VAL A 7 43.73 -7.29 39.82
C VAL A 7 43.83 -6.61 38.44
N LEU A 8 44.83 -5.74 38.23
CA LEU A 8 45.01 -5.02 36.97
C LEU A 8 45.84 -5.78 35.91
N ILE A 9 46.39 -6.95 36.23
CA ILE A 9 47.12 -7.79 35.27
C ILE A 9 46.24 -8.93 34.72
N LEU A 10 45.13 -9.26 35.39
CA LEU A 10 44.20 -10.31 34.94
C LEU A 10 43.08 -9.80 34.00
N ILE A 11 42.91 -8.48 33.88
CA ILE A 11 41.97 -7.86 32.92
C ILE A 11 42.69 -7.51 31.60
N GLY A 12 44.02 -7.42 31.61
CA GLY A 12 44.84 -7.14 30.43
C GLY A 12 45.10 -8.33 29.49
N LEU A 13 44.70 -9.55 29.87
CA LEU A 13 44.99 -10.77 29.08
C LEU A 13 43.77 -11.40 28.40
N PHE A 14 42.57 -10.82 28.54
CA PHE A 14 41.37 -11.29 27.81
C PHE A 14 41.02 -10.42 26.59
N PHE A 15 41.74 -9.32 26.38
CA PHE A 15 41.54 -8.39 25.25
C PHE A 15 42.67 -8.44 24.21
N ALA A 16 43.38 -9.58 24.15
CA ALA A 16 44.44 -9.82 23.18
C ALA A 16 44.28 -11.21 22.57
N LEU A 17 43.19 -11.43 21.82
CA LEU A 17 43.15 -12.32 20.66
C LEU A 17 41.85 -12.14 19.83
N SER A 18 41.36 -10.91 19.67
CA SER A 18 40.46 -10.63 18.54
C SER A 18 41.32 -10.44 17.30
N ILE A 19 41.70 -11.57 16.70
CA ILE A 19 42.15 -11.58 15.30
C ILE A 19 40.97 -11.01 14.51
N PRO A 20 41.10 -9.86 13.83
CA PRO A 20 40.05 -9.40 12.93
C PRO A 20 39.92 -10.47 11.85
N GLY A 21 38.82 -11.24 11.89
CA GLY A 21 38.46 -12.11 10.78
C GLY A 21 38.22 -11.22 9.57
N ASP A 22 38.90 -11.49 8.47
CA ASP A 22 38.77 -10.70 7.25
C ASP A 22 37.28 -10.66 6.86
N ALA A 23 36.75 -9.50 6.46
CA ALA A 23 35.34 -9.39 6.07
C ALA A 23 35.00 -10.32 4.89
N ALA A 24 36.01 -10.73 4.12
CA ALA A 24 35.93 -11.77 3.10
C ALA A 24 35.68 -13.17 3.70
N ASP A 25 36.37 -13.52 4.79
CA ASP A 25 36.22 -14.80 5.49
C ASP A 25 34.84 -14.93 6.14
N VAL A 26 34.33 -13.86 6.76
CA VAL A 26 32.96 -13.87 7.35
C VAL A 26 31.91 -14.13 6.28
N LYS A 27 32.04 -13.47 5.12
CA LYS A 27 31.11 -13.65 4.00
C LYS A 27 31.19 -15.05 3.41
N GLU A 28 32.38 -15.64 3.34
CA GLU A 28 32.58 -17.01 2.90
C GLU A 28 31.98 -18.02 3.88
N LEU A 29 32.23 -17.86 5.18
CA LEU A 29 31.65 -18.69 6.25
C LEU A 29 30.11 -18.65 6.23
N VAL A 30 29.50 -17.48 6.05
CA VAL A 30 28.03 -17.35 5.90
C VAL A 30 27.54 -18.04 4.62
N ARG A 31 28.29 -17.99 3.53
CA ARG A 31 27.95 -18.65 2.27
C ARG A 31 28.01 -20.18 2.39
N GLU A 32 29.05 -20.69 3.03
CA GLU A 32 29.22 -22.12 3.32
C GLU A 32 28.12 -22.63 4.25
N ALA A 33 27.85 -21.92 5.36
CA ALA A 33 26.77 -22.25 6.28
C ALA A 33 25.41 -22.29 5.56
N ASN A 34 25.14 -21.37 4.63
CA ASN A 34 23.90 -21.36 3.86
C ASN A 34 23.81 -22.51 2.85
N THR A 35 24.93 -22.93 2.29
CA THR A 35 25.00 -24.10 1.41
C THR A 35 24.70 -25.38 2.17
N LEU A 36 25.32 -25.54 3.34
CA LEU A 36 25.08 -26.65 4.27
C LEU A 36 23.64 -26.66 4.80
N PHE A 37 23.08 -25.49 5.11
CA PHE A 37 21.68 -25.36 5.51
C PHE A 37 20.73 -25.88 4.41
N ARG A 38 20.98 -25.53 3.14
CA ARG A 38 20.14 -26.00 2.01
C ARG A 38 20.27 -27.50 1.76
N SER A 39 21.46 -28.07 1.90
CA SER A 39 21.63 -29.52 1.79
C SER A 39 20.97 -30.26 2.96
N ALA A 40 21.10 -29.75 4.18
CA ALA A 40 20.42 -30.30 5.36
C ALA A 40 18.89 -30.25 5.22
N ASP A 41 18.33 -29.16 4.70
CA ASP A 41 16.89 -29.03 4.45
C ASP A 41 16.41 -30.03 3.40
N LYS A 42 17.18 -30.20 2.30
CA LYS A 42 16.90 -31.21 1.27
C LYS A 42 16.96 -32.65 1.83
N ASP A 43 17.96 -32.96 2.65
CA ASP A 43 18.09 -34.27 3.27
C ASP A 43 16.99 -34.54 4.30
N PHE A 44 16.57 -33.51 5.05
CA PHE A 44 15.44 -33.59 5.96
C PHE A 44 14.12 -33.87 5.22
N MET A 45 13.87 -33.16 4.13
CA MET A 45 12.67 -33.36 3.29
C MET A 45 12.66 -34.73 2.61
N SER A 46 13.82 -35.24 2.20
CA SER A 46 13.96 -36.58 1.62
C SER A 46 14.00 -37.72 2.65
N GLY A 47 13.89 -37.39 3.95
CA GLY A 47 13.81 -38.38 5.03
C GLY A 47 15.16 -38.93 5.50
N LYS A 48 16.28 -38.41 5.01
CA LYS A 48 17.64 -38.79 5.43
C LYS A 48 18.03 -38.05 6.72
N LEU A 49 17.36 -38.40 7.82
CA LEU A 49 17.43 -37.65 9.08
C LEU A 49 18.83 -37.59 9.70
N GLU A 50 19.62 -38.67 9.61
CA GLU A 50 20.99 -38.70 10.13
C GLU A 50 21.93 -37.78 9.34
N ASN A 51 21.88 -37.83 8.01
CA ASN A 51 22.66 -36.93 7.14
C ASN A 51 22.22 -35.47 7.32
N ALA A 52 20.91 -35.23 7.45
CA ALA A 52 20.38 -33.90 7.71
C ALA A 52 20.86 -33.36 9.06
N TRP A 53 20.94 -34.21 10.08
CA TRP A 53 21.46 -33.84 11.40
C TRP A 53 22.95 -33.52 11.37
N GLU A 54 23.76 -34.37 10.75
CA GLU A 54 25.20 -34.13 10.64
C GLU A 54 25.47 -32.80 9.89
N THR A 55 24.74 -32.57 8.81
CA THR A 55 24.90 -31.38 7.97
C THR A 55 24.40 -30.11 8.66
N VAL A 56 23.32 -30.18 9.47
CA VAL A 56 22.83 -29.02 10.23
C VAL A 56 23.79 -28.66 11.38
N GLN A 57 24.47 -29.62 11.98
CA GLN A 57 25.50 -29.35 12.99
C GLN A 57 26.73 -28.66 12.36
N LYS A 58 27.19 -29.13 11.19
CA LYS A 58 28.25 -28.44 10.43
C LYS A 58 27.86 -27.00 10.06
N ALA A 59 26.59 -26.77 9.73
CA ALA A 59 26.08 -25.41 9.48
C ALA A 59 26.10 -24.55 10.75
N LYS A 60 25.82 -25.13 11.93
CA LYS A 60 25.92 -24.45 13.24
C LYS A 60 27.36 -24.08 13.60
N GLU A 61 28.31 -24.97 13.32
CA GLU A 61 29.73 -24.70 13.54
C GLU A 61 30.20 -23.52 12.68
N LYS A 62 29.87 -23.53 11.39
CA LYS A 62 30.24 -22.45 10.45
C LYS A 62 29.60 -21.11 10.79
N ILE A 63 28.35 -21.10 11.28
CA ILE A 63 27.71 -19.85 11.73
C ILE A 63 28.27 -19.36 13.07
N GLY A 64 28.73 -20.26 13.94
CA GLY A 64 29.46 -19.93 15.16
C GLY A 64 30.83 -19.31 14.89
N GLU A 65 31.57 -19.84 13.92
CA GLU A 65 32.83 -19.25 13.43
C GLU A 65 32.58 -17.84 12.86
N ALA A 66 31.55 -17.67 12.02
CA ALA A 66 31.17 -16.37 11.47
C ALA A 66 30.80 -15.34 12.55
N LYS A 67 30.09 -15.77 13.61
CA LYS A 67 29.72 -14.91 14.74
C LYS A 67 30.89 -14.55 15.65
N THR A 68 31.90 -15.42 15.75
CA THR A 68 33.13 -15.14 16.51
C THR A 68 33.96 -14.09 15.79
N ALA A 69 33.98 -14.14 14.46
CA ALA A 69 34.68 -13.17 13.62
C ALA A 69 33.92 -11.83 13.50
N ASP A 70 32.60 -11.84 13.37
CA ASP A 70 31.75 -10.64 13.38
C ASP A 70 30.40 -10.88 14.10
N PRO A 71 30.30 -10.53 15.39
CA PRO A 71 29.09 -10.74 16.18
C PRO A 71 27.86 -9.96 15.69
N ASN A 72 28.04 -8.88 14.92
CA ASN A 72 26.96 -7.99 14.50
C ASN A 72 26.51 -8.22 13.05
N ASN A 73 26.96 -9.31 12.43
CA ASN A 73 26.56 -9.64 11.06
C ASN A 73 25.08 -10.07 10.98
N ASN A 74 24.23 -9.19 10.43
CA ASN A 74 22.80 -9.44 10.27
C ASN A 74 22.47 -10.71 9.47
N GLN A 75 23.30 -11.08 8.49
CA GLN A 75 23.09 -12.29 7.70
C GLN A 75 23.40 -13.55 8.51
N ALA A 76 24.46 -13.51 9.32
CA ALA A 76 24.81 -14.60 10.21
C ALA A 76 23.72 -14.85 11.27
N LEU A 77 23.22 -13.79 11.91
CA LEU A 77 22.16 -13.86 12.92
C LEU A 77 20.82 -14.36 12.35
N SER A 78 20.47 -13.96 11.13
CA SER A 78 19.26 -14.43 10.46
C SER A 78 19.36 -15.90 10.05
N LEU A 79 20.54 -16.32 9.55
CA LEU A 79 20.80 -17.69 9.14
C LEU A 79 20.85 -18.64 10.35
N GLU A 80 21.44 -18.23 11.46
CA GLU A 80 21.46 -18.98 12.73
C GLU A 80 20.05 -19.36 13.18
N LYS A 81 19.11 -18.40 13.25
CA LYS A 81 17.72 -18.67 13.63
C LYS A 81 17.07 -19.74 12.76
N ARG A 82 17.37 -19.75 11.46
CA ARG A 82 16.83 -20.72 10.50
C ARG A 82 17.47 -22.10 10.68
N ILE A 83 18.78 -22.15 10.90
CA ILE A 83 19.53 -23.37 11.22
C ILE A 83 19.00 -24.00 12.52
N ASP A 84 18.74 -23.20 13.56
CA ASP A 84 18.19 -23.67 14.84
C ASP A 84 16.77 -24.22 14.70
N GLN A 85 15.91 -23.55 13.92
CA GLN A 85 14.57 -24.05 13.63
C GLN A 85 14.60 -25.39 12.89
N LEU A 86 15.51 -25.54 11.91
CA LEU A 86 15.68 -26.79 11.18
C LEU A 86 16.25 -27.89 12.10
N ALA A 87 17.25 -27.58 12.92
CA ALA A 87 17.82 -28.51 13.89
C ALA A 87 16.76 -29.01 14.88
N GLY A 88 15.92 -28.12 15.43
CA GLY A 88 14.83 -28.51 16.32
C GLY A 88 13.76 -29.36 15.64
N LYS A 89 13.50 -29.17 14.34
CA LYS A 89 12.60 -30.05 13.56
C LYS A 89 13.23 -31.42 13.31
N ILE A 90 14.52 -31.46 12.96
CA ILE A 90 15.27 -32.70 12.75
C ILE A 90 15.33 -33.49 14.06
N GLU A 91 15.64 -32.85 15.18
CA GLU A 91 15.73 -33.47 16.50
C GLU A 91 14.39 -34.04 16.96
N LYS A 92 13.28 -33.29 16.83
CA LYS A 92 11.93 -33.80 17.11
C LYS A 92 11.59 -35.04 16.27
N ARG A 93 11.97 -35.02 14.98
CA ARG A 93 11.71 -36.13 14.07
C ARG A 93 12.65 -37.32 14.29
N ARG A 94 13.88 -37.08 14.77
CA ARG A 94 14.87 -38.12 15.17
C ARG A 94 14.52 -38.76 16.50
N ALA A 95 14.09 -37.98 17.48
CA ALA A 95 13.58 -38.47 18.76
C ALA A 95 12.29 -39.28 18.58
N GLY A 96 11.43 -38.89 17.63
CA GLY A 96 10.29 -39.71 17.18
C GLY A 96 10.67 -40.91 16.31
N SER A 97 11.91 -40.98 15.82
CA SER A 97 12.45 -42.05 14.95
C SER A 97 13.24 -43.10 15.72
N SER A 98 13.42 -42.96 17.04
CA SER A 98 14.04 -43.98 17.89
C SER A 98 13.11 -45.18 18.19
N GLY A 99 11.91 -45.20 17.58
CA GLY A 99 11.00 -46.33 17.57
C GLY A 99 10.86 -46.93 16.16
N SER A 100 11.66 -47.96 15.89
CA SER A 100 11.51 -48.99 14.85
C SER A 100 11.69 -48.59 13.38
N GLY A 101 12.67 -49.24 12.76
CA GLY A 101 12.64 -49.56 11.34
C GLY A 101 11.54 -50.59 11.00
N SER A 102 11.23 -50.64 9.70
CA SER A 102 10.35 -51.56 8.97
C SER A 102 8.82 -51.48 9.18
N PRO A 103 8.03 -51.69 8.10
CA PRO A 103 6.62 -51.33 8.04
C PRO A 103 5.73 -52.40 8.69
N SER A 104 4.51 -52.00 9.04
CA SER A 104 3.48 -52.80 9.73
C SER A 104 3.72 -53.04 11.21
N SER A 105 3.19 -52.14 12.03
CA SER A 105 2.15 -52.52 13.00
C SER A 105 1.50 -51.28 13.63
N LYS A 106 0.18 -51.34 13.61
CA LYS A 106 -0.82 -50.42 14.17
C LYS A 106 -0.50 -50.02 15.62
N PRO A 107 -0.64 -48.74 16.03
CA PRO A 107 -0.79 -48.41 17.43
C PRO A 107 -2.27 -48.54 17.81
N SER A 108 -2.53 -49.40 18.79
CA SER A 108 -3.75 -49.41 19.57
C SER A 108 -3.65 -48.37 20.67
N GLN A 109 -4.55 -47.39 20.65
CA GLN A 109 -4.98 -46.64 21.84
C GLN A 109 -6.45 -46.22 21.62
N PRO A 110 -7.17 -45.87 22.71
CA PRO A 110 -8.36 -46.54 23.21
C PRO A 110 -9.63 -46.22 22.41
N ALA A 111 -10.60 -47.13 22.51
CA ALA A 111 -11.93 -47.00 21.93
C ALA A 111 -12.75 -45.89 22.60
N SER A 112 -13.08 -44.87 21.80
CA SER A 112 -14.38 -44.20 21.77
C SER A 112 -14.38 -43.17 20.63
N GLY A 113 -15.08 -43.47 19.55
CA GLY A 113 -15.20 -42.61 18.36
C GLY A 113 -14.84 -43.36 17.09
N GLU A 114 -15.86 -43.72 16.32
CA GLU A 114 -15.75 -44.26 14.96
C GLU A 114 -14.76 -43.42 14.14
N LYS A 115 -13.70 -44.03 13.60
CA LYS A 115 -12.70 -43.29 12.82
C LYS A 115 -13.40 -42.62 11.63
N PRO A 116 -13.18 -41.32 11.37
CA PRO A 116 -13.82 -40.62 10.26
C PRO A 116 -13.60 -41.37 8.95
N LYS A 117 -14.67 -41.55 8.19
CA LYS A 117 -14.63 -42.19 6.85
C LYS A 117 -13.64 -41.40 5.99
N ARG A 118 -12.65 -42.08 5.42
CA ARG A 118 -11.66 -41.43 4.55
C ARG A 118 -12.36 -40.73 3.38
N LEU A 119 -11.98 -39.47 3.14
CA LEU A 119 -12.43 -38.70 2.00
C LEU A 119 -12.01 -39.38 0.68
N PRO A 120 -12.91 -39.45 -0.32
CA PRO A 120 -12.56 -39.83 -1.69
C PRO A 120 -11.45 -38.93 -2.24
N ALA A 121 -10.61 -39.46 -3.13
CA ALA A 121 -9.46 -38.72 -3.68
C ALA A 121 -9.88 -37.38 -4.34
N THR A 122 -11.01 -37.36 -5.05
CA THR A 122 -11.57 -36.14 -5.66
C THR A 122 -12.00 -35.12 -4.60
N ALA A 123 -12.70 -35.54 -3.55
CA ALA A 123 -13.06 -34.67 -2.41
C ALA A 123 -11.82 -34.13 -1.70
N GLY A 124 -10.80 -34.97 -1.50
CA GLY A 124 -9.51 -34.56 -0.95
C GLY A 124 -8.79 -33.51 -1.80
N ARG A 125 -8.89 -33.61 -3.13
CA ARG A 125 -8.35 -32.62 -4.07
C ARG A 125 -9.08 -31.28 -3.96
N TYR A 126 -10.41 -31.27 -3.99
CA TYR A 126 -11.19 -30.04 -3.79
C TYR A 126 -10.83 -29.39 -2.46
N LEU A 127 -10.72 -30.17 -1.38
CA LEU A 127 -10.38 -29.68 -0.06
C LEU A 127 -8.96 -29.07 0.01
N MET A 128 -8.01 -29.65 -0.72
CA MET A 128 -6.65 -29.12 -0.85
C MET A 128 -6.63 -27.81 -1.64
N GLU A 129 -7.37 -27.73 -2.75
CA GLU A 129 -7.47 -26.52 -3.56
C GLU A 129 -8.18 -25.39 -2.80
N THR A 130 -9.23 -25.71 -2.04
CA THR A 130 -9.86 -24.77 -1.08
C THR A 130 -8.85 -24.25 -0.07
N ASP A 131 -8.06 -25.12 0.57
CA ASP A 131 -7.05 -24.68 1.57
C ASP A 131 -6.00 -23.75 0.96
N ARG A 132 -5.58 -24.03 -0.27
CA ARG A 132 -4.59 -23.21 -0.97
C ARG A 132 -5.15 -21.82 -1.29
N ALA A 133 -6.42 -21.74 -1.69
CA ALA A 133 -7.11 -20.48 -1.94
C ALA A 133 -7.33 -19.71 -0.62
N LEU A 134 -7.81 -20.38 0.44
CA LEU A 134 -7.98 -19.76 1.77
C LEU A 134 -6.68 -19.22 2.33
N LYS A 135 -5.55 -19.92 2.19
CA LYS A 135 -4.24 -19.39 2.60
C LYS A 135 -3.88 -18.09 1.90
N LYS A 136 -4.24 -17.93 0.62
CA LYS A 136 -4.01 -16.67 -0.10
C LYS A 136 -4.91 -15.56 0.43
N ALA A 137 -6.20 -15.85 0.64
CA ALA A 137 -7.13 -14.90 1.22
C ALA A 137 -6.70 -14.46 2.62
N GLU A 138 -6.28 -15.39 3.48
CA GLU A 138 -5.78 -15.12 4.83
C GLU A 138 -4.48 -14.32 4.86
N MET A 139 -3.58 -14.53 3.88
CA MET A 139 -2.40 -13.66 3.76
C MET A 139 -2.80 -12.22 3.43
N LEU A 140 -3.83 -12.02 2.60
CA LEU A 140 -4.33 -10.68 2.27
C LEU A 140 -5.05 -10.03 3.45
N LEU A 141 -5.80 -10.82 4.23
CA LEU A 141 -6.54 -10.37 5.42
C LEU A 141 -5.67 -10.31 6.69
N GLY A 142 -4.41 -10.74 6.59
CA GLY A 142 -3.49 -10.88 7.72
C GLY A 142 -2.96 -9.56 8.28
N PRO A 143 -1.91 -9.61 9.13
CA PRO A 143 -1.39 -8.44 9.84
C PRO A 143 -0.83 -7.35 8.91
N ASP A 144 -0.44 -7.72 7.69
CA ASP A 144 0.05 -6.77 6.68
C ASP A 144 -1.06 -6.15 5.83
N ARG A 145 -2.34 -6.37 6.16
CA ARG A 145 -3.49 -5.79 5.43
C ARG A 145 -3.41 -4.27 5.31
N GLU A 146 -2.94 -3.59 6.35
CA GLU A 146 -2.84 -2.12 6.39
C GLU A 146 -1.76 -1.55 5.46
N LYS A 147 -0.79 -2.40 5.05
CA LYS A 147 0.24 -2.03 4.08
C LYS A 147 -0.24 -2.16 2.63
N GLN A 148 -1.41 -2.75 2.42
CA GLN A 148 -1.99 -2.92 1.09
C GLN A 148 -2.82 -1.71 0.70
N ASP A 149 -2.96 -1.50 -0.60
CA ASP A 149 -3.85 -0.49 -1.16
C ASP A 149 -5.30 -0.80 -0.75
N PRO A 150 -5.95 0.04 0.09
CA PRO A 150 -7.31 -0.18 0.55
C PRO A 150 -8.32 -0.24 -0.59
N ALA A 151 -8.09 0.52 -1.67
CA ALA A 151 -8.98 0.59 -2.82
C ALA A 151 -9.02 -0.72 -3.62
N ARG A 152 -7.99 -1.55 -3.50
CA ARG A 152 -7.86 -2.83 -4.23
C ARG A 152 -7.99 -4.05 -3.33
N LEU A 153 -7.99 -3.88 -2.02
CA LEU A 153 -7.96 -4.98 -1.07
C LEU A 153 -9.20 -5.88 -1.19
N SER A 154 -10.40 -5.29 -1.26
CA SER A 154 -11.66 -6.04 -1.43
C SER A 154 -11.64 -6.91 -2.71
N LEU A 155 -11.24 -6.34 -3.84
CA LEU A 155 -11.12 -7.05 -5.11
C LEU A 155 -10.13 -8.22 -5.03
N ARG A 156 -8.94 -7.99 -4.45
CA ARG A 156 -7.91 -9.03 -4.32
C ARG A 156 -8.33 -10.16 -3.38
N VAL A 157 -9.02 -9.83 -2.29
CA VAL A 157 -9.58 -10.84 -1.37
C VAL A 157 -10.66 -11.64 -2.08
N ARG A 158 -11.57 -10.99 -2.83
CA ARG A 158 -12.58 -11.68 -3.66
C ARG A 158 -11.94 -12.67 -4.62
N GLU A 159 -10.97 -12.24 -5.42
CA GLU A 159 -10.22 -13.11 -6.34
C GLU A 159 -9.55 -14.30 -5.63
N ALA A 160 -9.06 -14.10 -4.41
CA ALA A 160 -8.42 -15.15 -3.62
C ALA A 160 -9.43 -16.14 -3.00
N VAL A 161 -10.64 -15.69 -2.66
CA VAL A 161 -11.70 -16.49 -2.02
C VAL A 161 -12.55 -17.25 -3.03
N THR A 162 -12.79 -16.72 -4.23
CA THR A 162 -13.64 -17.36 -5.26
C THR A 162 -13.27 -18.83 -5.54
N PRO A 163 -11.99 -19.21 -5.71
CA PRO A 163 -11.64 -20.62 -5.93
C PRO A 163 -11.90 -21.49 -4.69
N ALA A 164 -11.86 -20.93 -3.47
CA ALA A 164 -12.20 -21.65 -2.26
C ALA A 164 -13.69 -21.95 -2.18
N GLU A 165 -14.52 -20.96 -2.53
CA GLU A 165 -15.97 -21.06 -2.60
C GLU A 165 -16.40 -22.10 -3.65
N GLU A 166 -15.88 -22.01 -4.87
CA GLU A 166 -16.20 -22.95 -5.95
C GLU A 166 -15.83 -24.40 -5.59
N ASN A 167 -14.63 -24.62 -5.05
CA ASN A 167 -14.16 -25.96 -4.71
C ASN A 167 -14.89 -26.55 -3.49
N MET A 168 -15.20 -25.72 -2.49
CA MET A 168 -16.03 -26.15 -1.37
C MET A 168 -17.45 -26.47 -1.84
N GLY A 169 -18.03 -25.66 -2.73
CA GLY A 169 -19.33 -25.92 -3.34
C GLY A 169 -19.36 -27.25 -4.11
N LYS A 170 -18.36 -27.52 -4.95
CA LYS A 170 -18.22 -28.80 -5.69
C LYS A 170 -18.10 -29.99 -4.75
N LEU A 171 -17.28 -29.88 -3.70
CA LEU A 171 -17.12 -30.94 -2.69
C LEU A 171 -18.46 -31.29 -2.05
N LEU A 172 -19.24 -30.29 -1.64
CA LEU A 172 -20.50 -30.50 -0.94
C LEU A 172 -21.63 -30.96 -1.86
N ALA A 173 -21.59 -30.57 -3.14
CA ALA A 173 -22.54 -31.03 -4.14
C ALA A 173 -22.29 -32.50 -4.55
N GLU A 174 -21.04 -32.89 -4.77
CA GLU A 174 -20.68 -34.25 -5.19
C GLU A 174 -20.57 -35.24 -4.03
N PHE A 175 -20.21 -34.77 -2.84
CA PHE A 175 -19.95 -35.58 -1.64
C PHE A 175 -20.70 -35.05 -0.41
N PRO A 176 -22.05 -34.95 -0.44
CA PRO A 176 -22.83 -34.36 0.65
C PRO A 176 -22.66 -35.08 2.00
N ASP A 177 -22.45 -36.40 1.99
CA ASP A 177 -22.19 -37.22 3.18
C ASP A 177 -20.93 -36.80 3.99
N PHE A 178 -20.05 -35.99 3.39
CA PHE A 178 -18.81 -35.52 4.00
C PHE A 178 -18.90 -34.06 4.47
N ALA A 179 -20.08 -33.43 4.45
CA ALA A 179 -20.27 -32.05 4.91
C ALA A 179 -19.78 -31.81 6.34
N ASP A 180 -20.02 -32.77 7.24
CA ASP A 180 -19.63 -32.72 8.65
C ASP A 180 -18.31 -33.49 8.92
N HIS A 181 -17.54 -33.78 7.88
CA HIS A 181 -16.25 -34.44 8.04
C HIS A 181 -15.28 -33.51 8.78
N PRO A 182 -14.48 -34.01 9.75
CA PRO A 182 -13.59 -33.17 10.58
C PRO A 182 -12.53 -32.39 9.79
N ASP A 183 -12.19 -32.82 8.57
CA ASP A 183 -11.30 -32.07 7.69
C ASP A 183 -12.01 -30.97 6.87
N VAL A 184 -13.33 -31.10 6.67
CA VAL A 184 -14.17 -30.19 5.87
C VAL A 184 -14.69 -29.04 6.73
N THR A 185 -15.24 -29.34 7.91
CA THR A 185 -15.80 -28.36 8.85
C THR A 185 -14.87 -27.16 9.14
N PRO A 186 -13.58 -27.31 9.50
CA PRO A 186 -12.72 -26.17 9.79
C PRO A 186 -12.43 -25.31 8.56
N LYS A 187 -12.40 -25.90 7.36
CA LYS A 187 -12.17 -25.14 6.11
C LYS A 187 -13.43 -24.40 5.67
N ARG A 188 -14.62 -24.97 5.91
CA ARG A 188 -15.88 -24.26 5.74
C ARG A 188 -15.96 -23.05 6.68
N ALA A 189 -15.64 -23.22 7.96
CA ALA A 189 -15.62 -22.11 8.92
C ALA A 189 -14.62 -21.00 8.51
N ARG A 190 -13.43 -21.38 8.01
CA ARG A 190 -12.45 -20.41 7.48
C ARG A 190 -12.96 -19.67 6.24
N LEU A 191 -13.67 -20.37 5.34
CA LEU A 191 -14.30 -19.77 4.16
C LEU A 191 -15.39 -18.76 4.57
N GLU A 192 -16.29 -19.14 5.48
CA GLU A 192 -17.33 -18.25 6.00
C GLU A 192 -16.74 -17.02 6.67
N ALA A 193 -15.68 -17.17 7.47
CA ALA A 193 -14.97 -16.05 8.08
C ALA A 193 -14.35 -15.13 7.01
N ALA A 194 -13.69 -15.68 6.00
CA ALA A 194 -13.09 -14.89 4.91
C ALA A 194 -14.14 -14.15 4.08
N MET A 195 -15.31 -14.77 3.84
CA MET A 195 -16.42 -14.13 3.13
C MET A 195 -17.05 -12.99 3.94
N LYS A 196 -17.20 -13.14 5.26
CA LYS A 196 -17.71 -12.09 6.13
C LYS A 196 -16.77 -10.86 6.18
N GLU A 197 -15.47 -11.11 6.22
CA GLU A 197 -14.47 -10.03 6.11
C GLU A 197 -14.53 -9.37 4.73
N LEU A 198 -14.69 -10.15 3.65
CA LEU A 198 -14.85 -9.61 2.30
C LEU A 198 -16.07 -8.70 2.17
N GLU A 199 -17.23 -9.12 2.70
CA GLU A 199 -18.45 -8.31 2.70
C GLU A 199 -18.25 -6.99 3.45
N THR A 200 -17.53 -7.02 4.58
CA THR A 200 -17.18 -5.81 5.34
C THR A 200 -16.29 -4.87 4.53
N LEU A 201 -15.26 -5.42 3.85
CA LEU A 201 -14.37 -4.66 2.99
C LEU A 201 -15.12 -4.04 1.81
N GLU A 202 -16.02 -4.78 1.17
CA GLU A 202 -16.81 -4.28 0.05
C GLU A 202 -17.83 -3.22 0.47
N GLY A 203 -18.48 -3.38 1.62
CA GLY A 203 -19.33 -2.36 2.20
C GLY A 203 -18.57 -1.05 2.45
N SER A 204 -17.36 -1.15 3.01
CA SER A 204 -16.51 0.02 3.24
C SER A 204 -16.03 0.69 1.95
N ALA A 205 -15.65 -0.11 0.94
CA ALA A 205 -15.21 0.40 -0.36
C ALA A 205 -16.36 1.10 -1.11
N SER A 206 -17.56 0.52 -1.07
CA SER A 206 -18.76 1.10 -1.66
C SER A 206 -19.14 2.43 -0.99
N ALA A 207 -19.12 2.48 0.34
CA ALA A 207 -19.38 3.71 1.09
C ALA A 207 -18.36 4.82 0.73
N SER A 208 -17.07 4.48 0.69
CA SER A 208 -16.01 5.43 0.32
C SER A 208 -16.16 5.94 -1.12
N ALA A 209 -16.54 5.07 -2.07
CA ALA A 209 -16.82 5.48 -3.45
C ALA A 209 -18.01 6.44 -3.53
N ALA A 210 -19.10 6.13 -2.82
CA ALA A 210 -20.28 7.01 -2.78
C ALA A 210 -19.98 8.37 -2.13
N GLU A 211 -19.17 8.41 -1.07
CA GLU A 211 -18.70 9.64 -0.45
C GLU A 211 -17.83 10.47 -1.42
N ALA A 212 -16.92 9.83 -2.16
CA ALA A 212 -16.09 10.51 -3.15
C ALA A 212 -16.91 11.10 -4.30
N ASP A 213 -17.91 10.35 -4.81
CA ASP A 213 -18.82 10.82 -5.85
C ASP A 213 -19.69 11.98 -5.34
N ALA A 214 -20.19 11.89 -4.10
CA ALA A 214 -20.96 12.97 -3.48
C ALA A 214 -20.10 14.24 -3.28
N ALA A 215 -18.85 14.08 -2.83
CA ALA A 215 -17.90 15.19 -2.69
C ALA A 215 -17.61 15.84 -4.05
N LYS A 216 -17.37 15.03 -5.09
CA LYS A 216 -17.18 15.53 -6.47
C LYS A 216 -18.41 16.29 -6.97
N ALA A 217 -19.60 15.74 -6.80
CA ALA A 217 -20.85 16.40 -7.21
C ALA A 217 -21.09 17.71 -6.45
N ALA A 218 -20.80 17.75 -5.14
CA ALA A 218 -20.89 18.98 -4.35
C ALA A 218 -19.92 20.06 -4.84
N ARG A 219 -18.68 19.66 -5.14
CA ARG A 219 -17.60 20.51 -5.66
C ARG A 219 -17.92 21.07 -7.05
N GLU A 220 -18.47 20.24 -7.94
CA GLU A 220 -18.98 20.66 -9.25
C GLU A 220 -20.18 21.60 -9.13
N ALA A 221 -21.12 21.32 -8.22
CA ALA A 221 -22.30 22.16 -8.00
C ALA A 221 -21.94 23.52 -7.41
N GLU A 222 -21.02 23.57 -6.43
CA GLU A 222 -20.49 24.82 -5.89
C GLU A 222 -19.75 25.61 -6.97
N SER A 223 -18.86 24.96 -7.71
CA SER A 223 -18.12 25.61 -8.78
C SER A 223 -19.06 26.14 -9.88
N GLY A 224 -20.10 25.38 -10.22
CA GLY A 224 -21.10 25.78 -11.20
C GLY A 224 -21.90 27.03 -10.80
N LYS A 225 -22.13 27.26 -9.50
CA LYS A 225 -22.74 28.50 -9.01
C LYS A 225 -21.83 29.70 -9.27
N TRP A 226 -20.54 29.56 -8.99
CA TRP A 226 -19.56 30.63 -9.19
C TRP A 226 -19.24 30.88 -10.65
N LEU A 227 -19.18 29.82 -11.47
CA LEU A 227 -19.02 29.96 -12.92
C LEU A 227 -20.15 30.81 -13.52
N LYS A 228 -21.42 30.63 -13.11
CA LYS A 228 -22.53 31.48 -13.58
C LYS A 228 -22.36 32.96 -13.25
N ILE A 229 -21.64 33.28 -12.17
CA ILE A 229 -21.42 34.66 -11.71
C ILE A 229 -20.20 35.25 -12.42
N LEU A 230 -19.12 34.49 -12.53
CA LEU A 230 -17.82 34.99 -12.99
C LEU A 230 -17.62 34.86 -14.51
N ARG A 231 -18.12 33.80 -15.14
CA ARG A 231 -17.96 33.58 -16.59
C ARG A 231 -18.47 34.68 -17.50
N PRO A 232 -19.57 35.38 -17.19
CA PRO A 232 -20.03 36.53 -17.97
C PRO A 232 -18.94 37.59 -18.22
N PHE A 233 -17.96 37.72 -17.32
CA PHE A 233 -16.89 38.72 -17.44
C PHE A 233 -15.70 38.26 -18.30
N VAL A 234 -15.59 36.96 -18.59
CA VAL A 234 -14.50 36.41 -19.41
C VAL A 234 -14.89 36.50 -20.88
N ALA A 235 -14.00 37.06 -21.71
CA ALA A 235 -14.31 37.20 -23.13
C ALA A 235 -14.40 35.85 -23.86
N SER A 236 -15.37 35.77 -24.77
CA SER A 236 -15.60 34.64 -25.67
C SER A 236 -14.36 34.17 -26.43
N LYS A 237 -13.47 35.08 -26.83
CA LYS A 237 -12.23 34.78 -27.60
C LYS A 237 -11.04 34.31 -26.75
N THR A 238 -11.29 33.79 -25.57
CA THR A 238 -10.24 33.16 -24.74
C THR A 238 -10.11 31.68 -25.13
N ASN A 239 -9.08 30.96 -24.66
CA ASN A 239 -8.96 29.50 -24.87
C ASN A 239 -10.07 28.66 -24.18
N MET A 240 -11.22 29.27 -23.89
CA MET A 240 -12.37 28.73 -23.17
C MET A 240 -13.64 28.90 -24.01
N GLU A 241 -13.54 28.91 -25.35
CA GLU A 241 -14.62 29.29 -26.27
C GLU A 241 -15.88 28.42 -26.13
N ASP A 242 -15.74 27.14 -25.78
CA ASP A 242 -16.85 26.20 -25.60
C ASP A 242 -17.44 26.17 -24.18
N ALA A 243 -16.94 27.00 -23.28
CA ALA A 243 -17.36 26.97 -21.89
C ALA A 243 -18.71 27.71 -21.68
N PRO A 244 -19.56 27.24 -20.76
CA PRO A 244 -20.90 27.79 -20.56
C PRO A 244 -20.89 29.18 -19.91
N PHE A 245 -22.04 29.86 -19.97
CA PHE A 245 -22.35 31.12 -19.28
C PHE A 245 -21.60 32.37 -19.81
N ILE A 246 -21.29 32.40 -21.10
CA ILE A 246 -20.78 33.58 -21.79
C ILE A 246 -21.88 34.65 -21.89
N ASP A 247 -21.51 35.91 -21.65
CA ASP A 247 -22.38 37.07 -21.81
C ASP A 247 -21.62 38.20 -22.53
N PRO A 248 -21.78 38.36 -23.86
CA PRO A 248 -21.07 39.36 -24.66
C PRO A 248 -21.22 40.80 -24.15
N GLU A 249 -22.29 41.12 -23.42
CA GLU A 249 -22.53 42.47 -22.90
C GLU A 249 -21.72 42.77 -21.63
N LYS A 250 -21.26 41.72 -20.94
CA LYS A 250 -20.49 41.80 -19.69
C LYS A 250 -19.03 41.42 -19.86
N GLU A 251 -18.61 41.05 -21.07
CA GLU A 251 -17.21 40.70 -21.31
C GLU A 251 -16.27 41.86 -20.97
N MET A 252 -15.23 41.57 -20.20
CA MET A 252 -14.16 42.51 -19.93
C MET A 252 -13.29 42.66 -21.18
N ILE A 253 -13.67 43.52 -22.11
CA ILE A 253 -12.90 43.71 -23.35
C ILE A 253 -11.63 44.53 -23.06
N SER A 254 -10.47 44.02 -23.52
CA SER A 254 -9.20 44.73 -23.42
C SER A 254 -9.27 46.11 -24.08
N TYR A 255 -8.61 47.08 -23.44
CA TYR A 255 -8.53 48.45 -23.94
C TYR A 255 -7.92 48.50 -25.35
N ALA A 256 -8.57 49.22 -26.26
CA ALA A 256 -8.11 49.40 -27.63
C ALA A 256 -7.95 50.90 -27.92
N GLY A 257 -6.81 51.46 -27.50
CA GLY A 257 -6.33 52.78 -27.96
C GLY A 257 -7.03 54.02 -27.40
N PHE A 258 -6.41 55.18 -27.66
CA PHE A 258 -6.83 56.51 -27.22
C PHE A 258 -8.15 57.00 -27.87
N ASP A 259 -8.59 56.36 -28.95
CA ASP A 259 -9.78 56.76 -29.73
C ASP A 259 -11.10 56.14 -29.22
N ILE A 260 -11.15 55.70 -27.96
CA ILE A 260 -12.36 55.13 -27.37
C ILE A 260 -13.36 56.23 -27.01
N GLU A 261 -14.63 56.04 -27.37
CA GLU A 261 -15.69 56.97 -26.98
C GLU A 261 -15.90 56.96 -25.45
N VAL A 262 -16.25 58.11 -24.88
CA VAL A 262 -16.43 58.29 -23.42
C VAL A 262 -17.49 57.34 -22.85
N GLU A 263 -18.57 57.10 -23.59
CA GLU A 263 -19.65 56.18 -23.19
C GLU A 263 -19.16 54.73 -23.11
N GLU A 264 -18.37 54.30 -24.10
CA GLU A 264 -17.77 52.97 -24.13
C GLU A 264 -16.71 52.81 -23.03
N LEU A 265 -15.93 53.87 -22.75
CA LEU A 265 -15.00 53.90 -21.62
C LEU A 265 -15.71 53.75 -20.27
N ALA A 266 -16.82 54.47 -20.08
CA ALA A 266 -17.64 54.39 -18.87
C ALA A 266 -18.26 53.00 -18.71
N LYS A 267 -18.77 52.42 -19.79
CA LYS A 267 -19.28 51.04 -19.82
C LYS A 267 -18.21 50.04 -19.39
N ARG A 268 -16.99 50.15 -19.93
CA ARG A 268 -15.87 49.24 -19.58
C ARG A 268 -15.45 49.38 -18.12
N HIS A 269 -15.35 50.61 -17.60
CA HIS A 269 -15.08 50.84 -16.18
C HIS A 269 -16.12 50.16 -15.29
N ARG A 270 -17.41 50.29 -15.62
CA ARG A 270 -18.50 49.65 -14.88
C ARG A 270 -18.33 48.12 -14.87
N ILE A 271 -18.11 47.51 -16.05
CA ILE A 271 -17.94 46.06 -16.19
C ILE A 271 -16.73 45.57 -15.38
N HIS A 272 -15.58 46.26 -15.45
CA HIS A 272 -14.39 45.88 -14.67
C HIS A 272 -14.62 46.04 -13.16
N GLY A 273 -15.39 47.05 -12.74
CA GLY A 273 -15.80 47.22 -11.33
C GLY A 273 -16.72 46.09 -10.84
N GLU A 274 -17.71 45.71 -11.64
CA GLU A 274 -18.61 44.58 -11.37
C GLU A 274 -17.83 43.25 -11.27
N ALA A 275 -16.91 43.01 -12.20
CA ALA A 275 -16.04 41.83 -12.20
C ALA A 275 -15.14 41.77 -10.95
N ALA A 276 -14.55 42.90 -10.55
CA ALA A 276 -13.73 42.99 -9.34
C ALA A 276 -14.53 42.70 -8.07
N ALA A 277 -15.76 43.22 -7.98
CA ALA A 277 -16.66 42.95 -6.86
C ALA A 277 -17.04 41.46 -6.79
N ALA A 278 -17.45 40.87 -7.92
CA ALA A 278 -17.80 39.46 -8.00
C ALA A 278 -16.63 38.53 -7.65
N LEU A 279 -15.42 38.85 -8.12
CA LEU A 279 -14.21 38.09 -7.78
C LEU A 279 -13.89 38.17 -6.27
N LEU A 280 -14.10 39.32 -5.66
CA LEU A 280 -13.90 39.51 -4.22
C LEU A 280 -14.93 38.73 -3.39
N GLU A 281 -16.18 38.63 -3.84
CA GLU A 281 -17.20 37.77 -3.22
C GLU A 281 -16.83 36.29 -3.33
N TYR A 282 -16.37 35.85 -4.50
CA TYR A 282 -15.88 34.48 -4.71
C TYR A 282 -14.74 34.12 -3.75
N ARG A 283 -13.74 35.00 -3.62
CA ARG A 283 -12.63 34.79 -2.68
C ARG A 283 -13.08 34.74 -1.22
N LYS A 284 -14.06 35.57 -0.84
CA LYS A 284 -14.66 35.55 0.51
C LYS A 284 -15.45 34.28 0.79
N ALA A 285 -16.03 33.66 -0.24
CA ALA A 285 -16.75 32.41 -0.10
C ALA A 285 -15.84 31.23 0.27
N GLY A 286 -14.52 31.36 0.05
CA GLY A 286 -13.54 30.40 0.53
C GLY A 286 -13.64 29.03 -0.14
N VAL A 287 -14.00 29.00 -1.43
CA VAL A 287 -14.03 27.76 -2.22
C VAL A 287 -12.63 27.15 -2.25
N THR A 288 -12.43 26.05 -1.52
CA THR A 288 -11.11 25.45 -1.31
C THR A 288 -10.65 24.58 -2.46
N GLU A 289 -11.59 24.18 -3.31
CA GLU A 289 -11.46 23.02 -4.16
C GLU A 289 -12.20 23.23 -5.50
N PRO A 290 -12.00 24.35 -6.22
CA PRO A 290 -12.73 24.65 -7.44
C PRO A 290 -12.42 23.65 -8.57
N VAL A 291 -13.37 23.45 -9.49
CA VAL A 291 -13.08 22.78 -10.77
C VAL A 291 -12.09 23.62 -11.59
N GLU A 292 -11.35 22.96 -12.47
CA GLU A 292 -10.30 23.58 -13.29
C GLU A 292 -10.81 24.82 -14.03
N LEU A 293 -11.98 24.71 -14.66
CA LEU A 293 -12.62 25.80 -15.39
C LEU A 293 -12.84 27.07 -14.56
N LEU A 294 -13.20 26.91 -13.28
CA LEU A 294 -13.42 28.04 -12.36
C LEU A 294 -12.09 28.68 -11.96
N THR A 295 -11.06 27.87 -11.75
CA THR A 295 -9.70 28.34 -11.49
C THR A 295 -9.15 29.16 -12.66
N GLU A 296 -9.38 28.70 -13.89
CA GLU A 296 -8.98 29.44 -15.10
C GLU A 296 -9.77 30.73 -15.27
N THR A 297 -11.08 30.69 -14.96
CA THR A 297 -11.97 31.87 -14.98
C THR A 297 -11.47 32.95 -14.02
N GLU A 298 -11.15 32.56 -12.78
CA GLU A 298 -10.56 33.47 -11.77
C GLU A 298 -9.29 34.12 -12.30
N LYS A 299 -8.33 33.32 -12.79
CA LYS A 299 -7.05 33.82 -13.31
C LYS A 299 -7.22 34.78 -14.47
N GLU A 300 -8.16 34.50 -15.36
CA GLU A 300 -8.42 35.35 -16.52
C GLU A 300 -9.03 36.70 -16.11
N ILE A 301 -9.97 36.70 -15.15
CA ILE A 301 -10.53 37.95 -14.60
C ILE A 301 -9.42 38.75 -13.90
N GLU A 302 -8.60 38.12 -13.06
CA GLU A 302 -7.46 38.79 -12.40
C GLU A 302 -6.51 39.42 -13.41
N ARG A 303 -6.13 38.67 -14.44
CA ARG A 303 -5.25 39.14 -15.50
C ARG A 303 -5.83 40.36 -16.21
N ARG A 304 -7.12 40.33 -16.55
CA ARG A 304 -7.79 41.45 -17.22
C ARG A 304 -7.94 42.67 -16.32
N LEU A 305 -8.29 42.49 -15.05
CA LEU A 305 -8.35 43.58 -14.07
C LEU A 305 -6.99 44.27 -13.95
N LYS A 306 -5.92 43.50 -13.85
CA LYS A 306 -4.55 44.01 -13.82
C LYS A 306 -4.22 44.80 -15.09
N SER A 307 -4.41 44.20 -16.27
CA SER A 307 -4.14 44.88 -17.55
C SER A 307 -4.99 46.14 -17.72
N PHE A 308 -6.24 46.15 -17.26
CA PHE A 308 -7.10 47.33 -17.32
C PHE A 308 -6.55 48.45 -16.44
N SER A 309 -6.16 48.15 -15.20
CA SER A 309 -5.56 49.14 -14.29
C SER A 309 -4.27 49.74 -14.86
N GLU A 310 -3.38 48.92 -15.42
CA GLU A 310 -2.12 49.36 -16.03
C GLU A 310 -2.38 50.29 -17.24
N ASN A 311 -3.38 49.97 -18.07
CA ASN A 311 -3.76 50.81 -19.20
C ASN A 311 -4.31 52.17 -18.75
N LEU A 312 -5.15 52.21 -17.72
CA LEU A 312 -5.70 53.47 -17.19
C LEU A 312 -4.61 54.37 -16.60
N GLU A 313 -3.66 53.80 -15.87
CA GLU A 313 -2.50 54.54 -15.37
C GLU A 313 -1.66 55.12 -16.52
N GLY A 314 -1.44 54.35 -17.58
CA GLY A 314 -0.72 54.81 -18.77
C GLY A 314 -1.41 55.99 -19.47
N LEU A 315 -2.74 55.92 -19.65
CA LEU A 315 -3.54 57.02 -20.21
C LEU A 315 -3.45 58.28 -19.36
N GLY A 316 -3.58 58.13 -18.04
CA GLY A 316 -3.48 59.26 -17.11
C GLY A 316 -2.13 59.96 -17.19
N ARG A 317 -1.03 59.20 -17.28
CA ARG A 317 0.32 59.77 -17.46
C ARG A 317 0.45 60.49 -18.79
N TYR A 318 0.01 59.87 -19.89
CA TYR A 318 0.07 60.50 -21.22
C TYR A 318 -0.73 61.81 -21.27
N ALA A 319 -1.93 61.84 -20.69
CA ALA A 319 -2.75 63.04 -20.63
C ALA A 319 -2.09 64.17 -19.81
N LEU A 320 -1.39 63.83 -18.73
CA LEU A 320 -0.60 64.79 -17.96
C LEU A 320 0.60 65.31 -18.75
N ASP A 321 1.36 64.43 -19.40
CA ASP A 321 2.52 64.80 -20.22
C ASP A 321 2.11 65.69 -21.42
N ASP A 322 0.98 65.40 -22.07
CA ASP A 322 0.44 66.22 -23.16
C ASP A 322 0.02 67.61 -22.66
N ALA A 323 -0.68 67.67 -21.53
CA ALA A 323 -1.06 68.94 -20.91
C ALA A 323 0.17 69.78 -20.53
N ASP A 324 1.21 69.16 -19.96
CA ASP A 324 2.47 69.83 -19.62
C ASP A 324 3.22 70.33 -20.86
N SER A 325 3.11 69.65 -22.00
CA SER A 325 3.75 70.08 -23.27
C SER A 325 3.06 71.28 -23.94
N GLN A 326 1.83 71.58 -23.54
CA GLN A 326 1.00 72.68 -24.06
C GLN A 326 1.05 73.95 -23.20
N LEU A 327 1.70 73.89 -22.04
CA LEU A 327 1.95 75.01 -21.12
C LEU A 327 3.31 75.67 -21.40
#